data_AF-A0A951RH37-F1
#
_entry.id   AF-A0A951RH37-F1
#
_cell.length_a   1.000
_cell.length_b   1.000
_cell.length_c   1.000
_cell.angle_alpha   90.00
_cell.angle_beta   90.00
_cell.angle_gamma   90.00
#
_symmetry.space_group_name_H-M   'P 1'
#
loop_
_entity.id
_entity.type
_entity.pdbx_description
1 polymer ?
#
loop_
_entity_poly.entity_id
_entity_poly.type
_entity_poly.pdbx_seq_one_letter_code
_entity_poly.pdbx_strand_id
1 'polypeptide(L)'
;MKYTSINIQGNLISEEILQKIEEADVQGQLAKDFGFEPGINLRSEIEYAWSRIKLDWKHFSERIEKLPPSDPYGTTLARKWMVGFFNTLGFEISLQKTSLQGDNEQQYTISHTCNQLDGLPVHIAGFYDPNHPQKNTLDIRSSGGTTR
;
A
#
# COMPACT_ATOMS: atom_id res chain seq x y z
N MET A 1 -21.46 0.63 -13.76
CA MET A 1 -20.21 0.29 -13.06
C MET A 1 -20.57 -0.48 -11.81
N LYS A 2 -20.09 -1.72 -11.66
CA LYS A 2 -20.41 -2.58 -10.51
C LYS A 2 -19.74 -2.10 -9.21
N TYR A 3 -18.59 -1.42 -9.34
CA TYR A 3 -17.82 -0.90 -8.21
C TYR A 3 -17.71 0.64 -8.26
N THR A 4 -18.43 1.33 -7.39
CA THR A 4 -18.49 2.81 -7.36
C THR A 4 -17.25 3.46 -6.76
N SER A 5 -16.47 2.70 -5.97
CA SER A 5 -15.31 3.19 -5.22
C SER A 5 -13.98 2.58 -5.68
N ILE A 6 -13.98 1.85 -6.80
CA ILE A 6 -12.77 1.20 -7.33
C ILE A 6 -12.44 1.86 -8.68
N ASN A 7 -11.23 2.41 -8.76
CA ASN A 7 -10.66 2.90 -10.00
C ASN A 7 -9.46 2.03 -10.37
N ILE A 8 -9.61 1.18 -11.39
CA ILE A 8 -8.55 0.29 -11.88
C ILE A 8 -7.65 1.07 -12.82
N GLN A 9 -6.33 1.03 -12.57
CA GLN A 9 -5.32 1.66 -13.42
C GLN A 9 -4.35 0.58 -13.92
N GLY A 10 -4.21 0.46 -15.24
CA GLY A 10 -3.41 -0.60 -15.88
C GLY A 10 -4.13 -1.95 -15.93
N ASN A 11 -3.36 -3.02 -16.19
CA ASN A 11 -3.90 -4.36 -16.48
C ASN A 11 -3.56 -5.43 -15.42
N LEU A 12 -2.97 -5.04 -14.28
CA LEU A 12 -2.52 -6.00 -13.27
C LEU A 12 -3.68 -6.64 -12.48
N ILE A 13 -4.71 -5.84 -12.17
CA ILE A 13 -5.93 -6.30 -11.50
C ILE A 13 -7.09 -5.93 -12.42
N SER A 14 -7.78 -6.92 -12.97
CA SER A 14 -8.93 -6.71 -13.85
C SER A 14 -10.25 -6.75 -13.07
N GLU A 15 -11.31 -6.21 -13.66
CA GLU A 15 -12.67 -6.32 -13.11
C GLU A 15 -13.12 -7.78 -12.97
N GLU A 16 -12.66 -8.66 -13.88
CA GLU A 16 -12.90 -10.10 -13.81
C GLU A 16 -12.32 -10.72 -12.54
N ILE A 17 -11.10 -10.33 -12.14
CA ILE A 17 -10.49 -10.83 -10.90
C ILE A 17 -11.33 -10.40 -9.69
N LEU A 18 -11.80 -9.14 -9.66
CA LEU A 18 -12.65 -8.65 -8.58
C LEU A 18 -13.97 -9.42 -8.50
N GLN A 19 -14.57 -9.74 -9.65
CA GLN A 19 -15.78 -10.54 -9.71
C GLN A 19 -15.55 -11.95 -9.18
N LYS A 20 -14.46 -12.62 -9.57
CA LYS A 20 -14.16 -13.96 -9.06
C LYS A 20 -13.88 -13.96 -7.56
N ILE A 21 -13.28 -12.89 -7.01
CA ILE A 21 -13.12 -12.72 -5.55
C ILE A 21 -14.49 -12.65 -4.90
N GLU A 22 -15.39 -11.81 -5.41
CA GLU A 22 -16.75 -11.65 -4.90
C GLU A 22 -17.57 -12.96 -4.94
N GLU A 23 -17.40 -13.76 -5.99
CA GLU A 23 -18.06 -15.06 -6.17
C GLU A 23 -17.37 -16.19 -5.39
N ALA A 24 -16.30 -15.89 -4.64
CA ALA A 24 -15.45 -16.87 -3.96
C ALA A 24 -14.87 -17.96 -4.90
N ASP A 25 -14.70 -17.64 -6.18
CA ASP A 25 -14.17 -18.53 -7.24
C ASP A 25 -12.64 -18.43 -7.39
N VAL A 26 -11.96 -17.83 -6.42
CA VAL A 26 -10.49 -17.75 -6.35
C VAL A 26 -9.99 -18.36 -5.05
N GLN A 27 -8.86 -19.07 -5.14
CA GLN A 27 -8.14 -19.57 -3.98
C GLN A 27 -7.56 -18.41 -3.14
N GLY A 28 -7.23 -18.68 -1.88
CA GLY A 28 -6.61 -17.68 -0.99
C GLY A 28 -7.58 -16.82 -0.19
N GLN A 29 -8.85 -17.22 -0.10
CA GLN A 29 -9.91 -16.45 0.59
C GLN A 29 -10.34 -17.06 1.93
N LEU A 30 -9.69 -18.14 2.38
CA LEU A 30 -9.99 -18.79 3.65
C LEU A 30 -9.13 -18.18 4.77
N ALA A 31 -9.60 -18.21 6.01
CA ALA A 31 -8.87 -17.70 7.17
C ALA A 31 -7.43 -18.25 7.27
N LYS A 32 -7.25 -19.54 6.99
CA LYS A 32 -5.94 -20.21 6.97
C LYS A 32 -4.96 -19.61 5.95
N ASP A 33 -5.47 -19.05 4.85
CA ASP A 33 -4.64 -18.49 3.78
C ASP A 33 -4.03 -17.14 4.21
N PHE A 34 -4.56 -16.54 5.27
CA PHE A 34 -4.03 -15.34 5.94
C PHE A 34 -3.27 -15.68 7.24
N GLY A 35 -3.00 -16.96 7.51
CA GLY A 35 -2.30 -17.41 8.72
C GLY A 35 -3.16 -17.43 9.98
N PHE A 36 -4.49 -17.37 9.86
CA PHE A 36 -5.40 -17.49 11.00
C PHE A 36 -5.77 -18.94 11.31
N GLU A 37 -6.06 -19.22 12.58
CA GLU A 37 -6.55 -20.52 13.02
C GLU A 37 -7.91 -20.87 12.39
N PRO A 38 -8.17 -22.16 12.09
CA PRO A 38 -9.47 -22.61 11.62
C PRO A 38 -10.60 -22.22 12.60
N GLY A 39 -11.68 -21.66 12.07
CA GLY A 39 -12.85 -21.26 12.88
C GLY A 39 -12.87 -19.78 13.29
N ILE A 40 -11.81 -19.01 13.01
CA ILE A 40 -11.84 -17.55 13.15
C ILE A 40 -12.78 -16.94 12.11
N ASN A 41 -13.55 -15.95 12.54
CA ASN A 41 -14.42 -15.17 11.66
C ASN A 41 -13.59 -14.15 10.88
N LEU A 42 -13.25 -14.48 9.63
CA LEU A 42 -12.45 -13.63 8.76
C LEU A 42 -13.06 -12.23 8.55
N ARG A 43 -14.40 -12.11 8.50
CA ARG A 43 -15.06 -10.80 8.37
C ARG A 43 -14.77 -9.92 9.58
N SER A 44 -14.82 -10.47 10.78
CA SER A 44 -14.49 -9.72 12.02
C SER A 44 -13.03 -9.28 12.03
N GLU A 45 -12.11 -10.11 11.57
CA GLU A 45 -10.69 -9.73 11.45
C GLU A 45 -10.47 -8.61 10.41
N ILE A 46 -11.18 -8.67 9.26
CA ILE A 46 -11.15 -7.61 8.25
C ILE A 46 -11.68 -6.29 8.83
N GLU A 47 -12.80 -6.33 9.56
CA GLU A 47 -13.38 -5.15 10.22
C GLU A 47 -12.45 -4.55 11.27
N TYR A 48 -11.77 -5.40 12.04
CA TYR A 48 -10.77 -5.00 13.01
C TYR A 48 -9.57 -4.33 12.33
N ALA A 49 -8.98 -4.98 11.33
CA ALA A 49 -7.86 -4.45 10.54
C ALA A 49 -8.22 -3.10 9.89
N TRP A 50 -9.41 -3.00 9.29
CA TRP A 50 -9.91 -1.76 8.70
C TRP A 50 -10.05 -0.63 9.73
N SER A 51 -10.62 -0.94 10.90
CA SER A 51 -10.80 0.04 11.97
C SER A 51 -9.46 0.56 12.49
N ARG A 52 -8.47 -0.33 12.63
CA ARG A 52 -7.09 0.03 13.01
C ARG A 52 -6.43 0.90 11.95
N ILE A 53 -6.46 0.52 10.68
CA ILE A 53 -5.88 1.29 9.57
C ILE A 53 -6.51 2.68 9.49
N LYS A 54 -7.83 2.80 9.63
CA LYS A 54 -8.50 4.12 9.65
C LYS A 54 -8.03 5.00 10.80
N LEU A 55 -7.82 4.43 11.99
CA LEU A 55 -7.33 5.18 13.15
C LEU A 55 -5.88 5.65 12.91
N ASP A 56 -5.02 4.76 12.42
CA ASP A 56 -3.64 5.10 12.08
C ASP A 56 -3.57 6.17 10.98
N TRP A 57 -4.44 6.07 9.96
CA TRP A 57 -4.59 7.08 8.92
C TRP A 57 -5.01 8.44 9.50
N LYS A 58 -6.00 8.48 10.39
CA LYS A 58 -6.43 9.72 11.04
C LYS A 58 -5.27 10.38 11.80
N HIS A 59 -4.51 9.61 12.57
CA HIS A 59 -3.35 10.14 13.28
C HIS A 59 -2.23 10.60 12.35
N PHE A 60 -2.03 9.90 11.23
CA PHE A 60 -1.08 10.27 10.20
C PHE A 60 -1.49 11.59 9.52
N SER A 61 -2.74 11.71 9.07
CA SER A 61 -3.25 12.89 8.38
C SER A 61 -3.21 14.14 9.27
N GLU A 62 -3.65 14.03 10.53
CA GLU A 62 -3.60 15.12 11.51
C GLU A 62 -2.17 15.60 11.79
N ARG A 63 -1.16 14.71 11.66
CA ARG A 63 0.24 15.07 11.82
C ARG A 63 0.77 15.76 10.58
N ILE A 64 0.49 15.22 9.39
CA ILE A 64 0.93 15.79 8.10
C ILE A 64 0.37 17.19 7.90
N GLU A 65 -0.91 17.44 8.22
CA GLU A 65 -1.54 18.76 8.09
C GLU A 65 -0.85 19.84 8.93
N LYS A 66 -0.18 19.45 10.02
CA LYS A 66 0.54 20.36 10.92
C LYS A 66 2.00 20.57 10.52
N LEU A 67 2.51 19.81 9.54
CA LEU A 67 3.89 19.95 9.10
C LEU A 67 4.02 21.12 8.10
N PRO A 68 5.09 21.93 8.20
CA PRO A 68 5.36 22.95 7.20
C PRO A 68 5.69 22.28 5.85
N PRO A 69 5.35 22.92 4.70
CA PRO A 69 5.66 22.39 3.36
C PRO A 69 7.16 22.15 3.11
N SER A 70 8.02 22.79 3.89
CA SER A 70 9.48 22.66 3.81
C SER A 70 10.05 21.55 4.70
N ASP A 71 9.22 20.74 5.35
CA ASP A 71 9.69 19.74 6.31
C ASP A 71 10.37 18.54 5.60
N PRO A 72 11.69 18.30 5.83
CA PRO A 72 12.39 17.14 5.28
C PRO A 72 11.92 15.79 5.87
N TYR A 73 11.14 15.78 6.95
CA TYR A 73 10.76 14.55 7.67
C TYR A 73 9.48 13.86 7.16
N GLY A 74 8.83 14.38 6.11
CA GLY A 74 7.60 13.78 5.54
C GLY A 74 7.77 12.30 5.13
N THR A 75 8.95 11.93 4.63
CA THR A 75 9.28 10.54 4.26
C THR A 75 9.35 9.61 5.48
N THR A 76 9.88 10.07 6.61
CA THR A 76 9.97 9.27 7.84
C THR A 76 8.59 8.98 8.41
N LEU A 77 7.70 9.98 8.41
CA LEU A 77 6.33 9.82 8.89
C LEU A 77 5.53 8.88 7.97
N ALA A 78 5.68 9.03 6.64
CA ALA A 78 5.06 8.12 5.67
C ALA A 78 5.56 6.67 5.84
N ARG A 79 6.87 6.46 6.01
CA ARG A 79 7.44 5.14 6.29
C ARG A 79 6.85 4.51 7.55
N LYS A 80 6.75 5.27 8.64
CA LYS A 80 6.18 4.75 9.90
C LYS A 80 4.73 4.30 9.73
N TRP A 81 3.91 5.12 9.04
CA TRP A 81 2.52 4.76 8.76
C TRP A 81 2.42 3.53 7.84
N MET A 82 3.16 3.51 6.73
CA MET A 82 3.14 2.40 5.78
C MET A 82 3.62 1.08 6.38
N VAL A 83 4.65 1.09 7.24
CA VAL A 83 5.07 -0.12 7.97
C VAL A 83 3.93 -0.64 8.85
N GLY A 84 3.24 0.23 9.59
CA GLY A 84 2.08 -0.16 10.40
C GLY A 84 0.91 -0.70 9.58
N PHE A 85 0.65 -0.07 8.42
CA PHE A 85 -0.36 -0.50 7.45
C PHE A 85 -0.07 -1.92 6.94
N PHE A 86 1.13 -2.15 6.43
CA PHE A 86 1.54 -3.46 5.91
C PHE A 86 1.54 -4.54 7.00
N ASN A 87 2.05 -4.23 8.20
CA ASN A 87 1.99 -5.17 9.32
C ASN A 87 0.56 -5.56 9.69
N THR A 88 -0.41 -4.64 9.58
CA THR A 88 -1.83 -4.92 9.83
C THR A 88 -2.43 -5.85 8.77
N LEU A 89 -1.89 -5.84 7.56
CA LEU A 89 -2.26 -6.75 6.48
C LEU A 89 -1.47 -8.07 6.50
N GLY A 90 -0.64 -8.31 7.52
CA GLY A 90 0.20 -9.50 7.63
C GLY A 90 1.48 -9.46 6.78
N PHE A 91 1.89 -8.27 6.31
CA PHE A 91 3.16 -8.09 5.62
C PHE A 91 4.25 -7.68 6.59
N GLU A 92 5.23 -8.56 6.80
CA GLU A 92 6.42 -8.26 7.60
C GLU A 92 7.42 -7.42 6.79
N ILE A 93 7.31 -6.10 6.92
CA ILE A 93 8.19 -5.15 6.24
C ILE A 93 9.38 -4.81 7.14
N SER A 94 10.59 -5.09 6.65
CA SER A 94 11.84 -4.83 7.35
C SER A 94 12.63 -3.72 6.69
N LEU A 95 13.29 -2.87 7.50
CA LEU A 95 14.15 -1.79 7.01
C LEU A 95 15.45 -2.39 6.46
N GLN A 96 15.79 -2.05 5.22
CA GLN A 96 17.06 -2.38 4.61
C GLN A 96 18.11 -1.31 4.92
N LYS A 97 19.25 -1.75 5.47
CA LYS A 97 20.39 -0.87 5.79
C LYS A 97 21.39 -0.75 4.64
N THR A 98 21.36 -1.71 3.72
CA THR A 98 22.27 -1.80 2.59
C THR A 98 21.49 -1.75 1.29
N SER A 99 22.10 -1.22 0.24
CA SER A 99 21.54 -1.24 -1.11
C SER A 99 21.31 -2.67 -1.57
N LEU A 100 20.23 -2.90 -2.32
CA LEU A 100 19.94 -4.19 -2.94
C LEU A 100 20.61 -4.24 -4.31
N GLN A 101 21.23 -5.37 -4.63
CA GLN A 101 21.80 -5.60 -5.96
C GLN A 101 20.71 -6.17 -6.88
N GLY A 102 20.53 -5.55 -8.04
CA GLY A 102 19.68 -6.09 -9.10
C GLY A 102 20.44 -7.04 -10.02
N ASP A 103 19.69 -7.79 -10.83
CA ASP A 103 20.24 -8.74 -11.82
C ASP A 103 21.12 -8.07 -12.89
N ASN A 104 21.02 -6.74 -13.03
CA ASN A 104 21.85 -5.92 -13.90
C ASN A 104 23.15 -5.44 -13.22
N GLU A 105 23.50 -6.02 -12.07
CA GLU A 105 24.67 -5.66 -11.25
C GLU A 105 24.64 -4.24 -10.68
N GLN A 106 23.52 -3.52 -10.79
CA GLN A 106 23.36 -2.20 -10.22
C GLN A 106 22.85 -2.27 -8.79
N GLN A 107 23.26 -1.29 -7.97
CA GLN A 107 22.80 -1.15 -6.60
C GLN A 107 21.64 -0.15 -6.52
N TYR A 108 20.59 -0.55 -5.81
CA TYR A 108 19.39 0.24 -5.59
C TYR A 108 19.21 0.53 -4.11
N THR A 109 19.06 1.81 -3.78
CA THR A 109 18.75 2.26 -2.41
C THR A 109 17.27 2.06 -2.12
N ILE A 110 16.89 0.81 -1.84
CA ILE A 110 15.52 0.43 -1.50
C ILE A 110 15.40 0.36 0.01
N SER A 111 14.48 1.15 0.57
CA SER A 111 14.40 1.35 2.02
C SER A 111 13.90 0.14 2.79
N HIS A 112 13.03 -0.69 2.20
CA HIS A 112 12.40 -1.81 2.91
C HIS A 112 12.25 -3.02 2.01
N THR A 113 12.16 -4.21 2.63
CA THR A 113 11.81 -5.46 1.95
C THR A 113 10.81 -6.26 2.77
N CYS A 114 10.05 -7.11 2.09
CA CYS A 114 9.20 -8.11 2.73
C CYS A 114 9.91 -9.47 2.71
N ASN A 115 10.45 -9.90 3.86
CA ASN A 115 11.29 -11.10 3.91
C ASN A 115 10.52 -12.39 3.65
N GLN A 116 9.25 -12.44 4.07
CA GLN A 116 8.34 -13.54 3.79
C GLN A 116 8.00 -13.72 2.30
N LEU A 117 8.28 -12.73 1.46
CA LEU A 117 8.06 -12.75 0.01
C LEU A 117 9.40 -12.66 -0.74
N ASP A 118 10.36 -13.51 -0.37
CA ASP A 118 11.67 -13.60 -1.02
C ASP A 118 12.39 -12.25 -1.13
N GLY A 119 12.31 -11.45 -0.07
CA GLY A 119 12.93 -10.12 -0.04
C GLY A 119 12.27 -9.10 -0.98
N LEU A 120 10.98 -9.27 -1.32
CA LEU A 120 10.23 -8.35 -2.18
C LEU A 120 10.55 -6.88 -1.84
N PRO A 121 11.11 -6.11 -2.78
CA PRO A 121 11.49 -4.72 -2.53
C PRO A 121 10.27 -3.83 -2.34
N VAL A 122 10.28 -3.01 -1.29
CA VAL A 122 9.23 -2.05 -0.98
C VAL A 122 9.83 -0.64 -0.90
N HIS A 123 9.49 0.18 -1.89
CA HIS A 123 9.85 1.59 -1.92
C HIS A 123 8.70 2.43 -1.36
N ILE A 124 8.96 3.15 -0.27
CA ILE A 124 7.98 4.04 0.36
C ILE A 124 8.40 5.49 0.10
N ALA A 125 7.60 6.19 -0.70
CA ALA A 125 7.77 7.61 -0.98
C ALA A 125 7.15 8.48 0.13
N GLY A 126 7.67 9.70 0.27
CA GLY A 126 7.06 10.71 1.13
C GLY A 126 5.77 11.27 0.53
N PHE A 127 4.94 11.88 1.36
CA PHE A 127 3.66 12.45 0.95
C PHE A 127 3.80 13.77 0.16
N TYR A 128 4.92 14.47 0.35
CA TYR A 128 5.22 15.72 -0.34
C TYR A 128 6.48 15.56 -1.18
N ASP A 129 6.33 15.63 -2.50
CA ASP A 129 7.44 15.81 -3.42
C ASP A 129 7.51 17.30 -3.81
N PRO A 130 8.50 18.07 -3.29
CA PRO A 130 8.67 19.48 -3.65
C PRO A 130 8.97 19.68 -5.14
N ASN A 131 9.56 18.68 -5.80
CA ASN A 131 9.91 18.77 -7.22
C ASN A 131 8.73 18.45 -8.14
N HIS A 132 7.68 17.80 -7.61
CA HIS A 132 6.50 17.42 -8.38
C HIS A 132 5.20 17.71 -7.61
N PRO A 133 4.88 18.99 -7.31
CA PRO A 133 3.71 19.37 -6.51
C PRO A 133 2.37 18.87 -7.07
N GLN A 134 2.27 18.69 -8.39
CA GLN A 134 1.12 18.10 -9.08
C GLN A 134 0.86 16.63 -8.71
N LYS A 135 1.87 15.91 -8.21
CA LYS A 135 1.73 14.53 -7.72
C LYS A 135 1.27 14.45 -6.26
N ASN A 136 1.25 15.58 -5.55
CA ASN A 136 0.88 15.66 -4.14
C ASN A 136 -0.64 15.82 -3.93
N THR A 137 -1.44 15.58 -4.97
CA THR A 137 -2.91 15.64 -4.93
C THR A 137 -3.48 14.26 -5.24
N LEU A 138 -4.60 13.91 -4.60
CA LEU A 138 -5.36 12.70 -4.94
C LEU A 138 -6.06 12.82 -6.31
N ASP A 139 -6.12 14.04 -6.85
CA ASP A 139 -6.76 14.39 -8.12
C ASP A 139 -5.77 14.31 -9.29
N ILE A 140 -4.90 13.31 -9.32
CA ILE A 140 -4.21 12.94 -10.57
C ILE A 140 -5.30 12.43 -11.53
N ARG A 141 -5.97 13.38 -12.17
CA ARG A 141 -6.64 13.15 -13.45
C ARG A 141 -5.49 12.81 -14.38
N SER A 142 -5.27 11.52 -14.61
CA SER A 142 -4.46 11.05 -15.71
C SER A 142 -4.84 11.89 -16.91
N SER A 143 -3.91 12.73 -17.39
CA SER A 143 -4.05 13.50 -18.62
C SER A 143 -4.02 12.53 -19.80
N GLY A 144 -5.04 11.69 -19.87
CA GLY A 144 -5.36 10.74 -20.92
C GLY A 144 -6.71 11.09 -21.52
N GLY A 145 -6.92 12.38 -21.78
CA GLY A 145 -7.89 12.81 -22.77
C GLY A 145 -7.24 12.63 -24.13
N THR A 146 -7.33 11.42 -24.69
CA THR A 146 -7.11 11.23 -26.12
C THR A 146 -8.26 11.94 -26.81
N THR A 147 -8.06 13.20 -27.21
CA THR A 147 -8.91 13.84 -28.20
C THR A 147 -8.80 12.99 -29.47
N ARG A 148 -9.94 12.41 -29.88
CA ARG A 148 -10.09 11.88 -31.23
C ARG A 148 -9.92 12.98 -32.25
#